data_AF-A0A963IT79-F1
#
_entry.id   AF-A0A963IT79-F1
#
_cell.length_a   1.000
_cell.length_b   1.000
_cell.length_c   1.000
_cell.angle_alpha   90.00
_cell.angle_beta   90.00
_cell.angle_gamma   90.00
#
_symmetry.space_group_name_H-M   'P 1'
#
loop_
_entity.id
_entity.type
_entity.pdbx_description
1 polymer ?
#
loop_
_entity_poly.entity_id
_entity_poly.type
_entity_poly.pdbx_seq_one_letter_code
_entity_poly.pdbx_strand_id
1 'polypeptide(L)'
;IMTGALPPAGSDTVVIQELVRVDGEQLIVPAGQRVGQNIRRAGEDLAAGKPALTAGRLIRPAELGLMASLGCAEVSVYRRLRVAFFSTGDELCSIGTPLADGEVYDSNRYTLFGMLTRLGCDILDLGVVRDQPAILEAAFRDAAAAADVVITSGGVSVGEADFVKPLMAQLGEVLFWKIAMKPGRPMAFGRIAGRGTGGSAGEEGEPADAAWLFGLPGNPVAVMVTFQQFVRDALYVLMGADPVPVVPLLPAVTTVAMKKAPGRSEFQRGVLAYADGQWRVRPAGAQGSGVLRSMSDANCFIVLEHDRGQVAVGDLVQVQLFDGLA
;
A
#
# COMPACT_ATOMS: atom_id res chain seq x y z
N ILE A 1 -38.82 -18.57 21.12
CA ILE A 1 -37.86 -18.95 20.06
C ILE A 1 -36.51 -18.33 20.36
N MET A 2 -35.40 -18.87 19.85
CA MET A 2 -34.07 -18.26 19.97
C MET A 2 -33.75 -17.38 18.75
N THR A 3 -32.81 -16.45 18.90
CA THR A 3 -32.33 -15.61 17.80
C THR A 3 -31.81 -16.46 16.64
N GLY A 4 -32.22 -16.14 15.42
CA GLY A 4 -31.86 -16.88 14.20
C GLY A 4 -32.76 -18.08 13.88
N ALA A 5 -33.66 -18.47 14.77
CA ALA A 5 -34.63 -19.52 14.48
C ALA A 5 -35.74 -19.01 13.55
N LEU A 6 -36.26 -19.91 12.71
CA LEU A 6 -37.42 -19.63 11.88
C LEU A 6 -38.66 -19.42 12.78
N PRO A 7 -39.36 -18.27 12.68
CA PRO A 7 -40.61 -18.06 13.40
C PRO A 7 -41.66 -19.11 13.00
N PRO A 8 -42.52 -19.58 13.93
CA PRO A 8 -43.62 -20.47 13.60
C PRO A 8 -44.54 -19.85 12.55
N ALA A 9 -45.15 -20.69 11.70
CA ALA A 9 -46.08 -20.24 10.66
C ALA A 9 -47.19 -19.36 11.26
N GLY A 10 -47.45 -18.23 10.61
CA GLY A 10 -48.44 -17.24 11.06
C GLY A 10 -47.95 -16.26 12.12
N SER A 11 -46.71 -16.40 12.63
CA SER A 11 -46.12 -15.41 13.55
C SER A 11 -45.65 -14.18 12.77
N ASP A 12 -46.04 -13.00 13.24
CA ASP A 12 -45.66 -11.71 12.63
C ASP A 12 -44.74 -10.86 13.52
N THR A 13 -44.50 -11.31 14.77
CA THR A 13 -43.89 -10.51 15.82
C THR A 13 -43.17 -11.42 16.83
N VAL A 14 -41.98 -11.02 17.27
CA VAL A 14 -41.26 -11.68 18.36
C VAL A 14 -41.11 -10.70 19.53
N VAL A 15 -41.44 -11.15 20.73
CA VAL A 15 -41.25 -10.38 21.97
C VAL A 15 -40.08 -10.96 22.74
N ILE A 16 -39.14 -10.11 23.16
CA ILE A 16 -37.98 -10.56 23.93
C ILE A 16 -38.44 -11.05 25.31
N GLN A 17 -37.83 -12.14 25.79
CA GLN A 17 -38.25 -12.81 27.02
C GLN A 17 -38.18 -11.90 28.26
N GLU A 18 -37.28 -10.92 28.25
CA GLU A 18 -37.05 -9.96 29.33
C GLU A 18 -38.27 -9.04 29.57
N LEU A 19 -39.15 -8.92 28.57
CA LEU A 19 -40.39 -8.14 28.69
C LEU A 19 -41.60 -8.99 29.05
N VAL A 20 -41.48 -10.32 28.96
CA VAL A 20 -42.60 -11.24 29.12
C VAL A 20 -42.57 -11.81 30.54
N ARG A 21 -43.75 -11.97 31.15
CA ARG A 21 -43.88 -12.65 32.44
C ARG A 21 -44.56 -14.00 32.26
N VAL A 22 -43.99 -15.03 32.85
CA VAL A 22 -44.65 -16.35 32.97
C VAL A 22 -45.43 -16.38 34.28
N ASP A 23 -46.69 -16.79 34.23
CA ASP A 23 -47.58 -16.96 35.38
C ASP A 23 -48.28 -18.32 35.29
N GLY A 24 -47.71 -19.32 35.97
CA GLY A 24 -48.13 -20.72 35.83
C GLY A 24 -47.99 -21.22 34.39
N GLU A 25 -49.11 -21.63 33.79
CA GLU A 25 -49.20 -22.09 32.39
C GLU A 25 -49.47 -20.95 31.40
N GLN A 26 -49.53 -19.70 31.87
CA GLN A 26 -49.84 -18.54 31.04
C GLN A 26 -48.60 -17.68 30.78
N LEU A 27 -48.57 -17.10 29.59
CA LEU A 27 -47.55 -16.16 29.14
C LEU A 27 -48.18 -14.77 29.01
N ILE A 28 -47.73 -13.80 29.82
CA ILE A 28 -48.23 -12.44 29.83
C ILE A 28 -47.31 -11.56 29.01
N VAL A 29 -47.83 -11.10 27.86
CA VAL A 29 -47.14 -10.16 26.98
C VAL A 29 -47.59 -8.73 27.31
N PRO A 30 -46.68 -7.80 27.62
CA PRO A 30 -47.05 -6.43 27.95
C PRO A 30 -47.56 -5.68 26.72
N ALA A 31 -48.46 -4.71 26.93
CA ALA A 31 -48.94 -3.82 25.88
C ALA A 31 -47.80 -3.02 25.21
N GLY A 32 -48.05 -2.50 24.01
CA GLY A 32 -47.10 -1.67 23.27
C GLY A 32 -46.17 -2.43 22.31
N GLN A 33 -46.38 -3.73 22.11
CA GLN A 33 -45.66 -4.48 21.06
C GLN A 33 -46.09 -4.01 19.67
N ARG A 34 -45.13 -3.87 18.76
CA ARG A 34 -45.38 -3.44 17.38
C ARG A 34 -45.32 -4.62 16.43
N VAL A 35 -46.28 -4.69 15.51
CA VAL A 35 -46.28 -5.69 14.42
C VAL A 35 -44.95 -5.67 13.69
N GLY A 36 -44.32 -6.83 13.49
CA GLY A 36 -43.05 -6.96 12.76
C GLY A 36 -41.79 -6.71 13.60
N GLN A 37 -41.90 -6.33 14.87
CA GLN A 37 -40.71 -6.14 15.70
C GLN A 37 -39.95 -7.46 15.90
N ASN A 38 -38.62 -7.37 15.94
CA ASN A 38 -37.71 -8.50 16.12
C ASN A 38 -37.86 -9.64 15.10
N ILE A 39 -38.52 -9.37 13.96
CA ILE A 39 -38.55 -10.26 12.80
C ILE A 39 -37.52 -9.76 11.79
N ARG A 40 -36.65 -10.67 11.34
CA ARG A 40 -35.77 -10.47 10.20
C ARG A 40 -36.43 -11.04 8.96
N ARG A 41 -36.67 -10.21 7.94
CA ARG A 41 -37.34 -10.60 6.70
C ARG A 41 -36.35 -11.25 5.73
N ALA A 42 -36.84 -12.18 4.94
CA ALA A 42 -36.06 -12.78 3.87
C ALA A 42 -35.52 -11.70 2.92
N GLY A 43 -34.21 -11.72 2.68
CA GLY A 43 -33.54 -10.78 1.78
C GLY A 43 -33.43 -9.34 2.27
N GLU A 44 -33.66 -9.07 3.56
CA GLU A 44 -33.52 -7.71 4.11
C GLU A 44 -32.06 -7.20 4.11
N ASP A 45 -31.10 -8.13 4.24
CA ASP A 45 -29.66 -7.85 4.19
C ASP A 45 -29.12 -8.01 2.76
N LEU A 46 -29.42 -9.16 2.12
CA LEU A 46 -29.05 -9.45 0.74
C LEU A 46 -30.23 -10.04 -0.04
N ALA A 47 -30.69 -9.31 -1.05
CA ALA A 47 -31.76 -9.76 -1.93
C ALA A 47 -31.21 -10.62 -3.08
N ALA A 48 -31.95 -11.66 -3.43
CA ALA A 48 -31.65 -12.48 -4.60
C ALA A 48 -31.56 -11.63 -5.87
N GLY A 49 -30.59 -11.94 -6.74
CA GLY A 49 -30.35 -11.23 -7.99
C GLY A 49 -29.56 -9.92 -7.87
N LYS A 50 -29.17 -9.50 -6.65
CA LYS A 50 -28.23 -8.39 -6.44
C LYS A 50 -26.82 -8.92 -6.16
N PRO A 51 -25.76 -8.23 -6.61
CA PRO A 51 -24.39 -8.63 -6.30
C PRO A 51 -24.12 -8.47 -4.80
N ALA A 52 -23.61 -9.54 -4.18
CA ALA A 52 -23.13 -9.48 -2.79
C ALA A 52 -21.76 -8.80 -2.69
N LEU A 53 -20.89 -9.01 -3.69
CA LEU A 53 -19.60 -8.35 -3.87
C LEU A 53 -19.45 -7.96 -5.34
N THR A 54 -18.80 -6.83 -5.60
CA THR A 54 -18.48 -6.36 -6.95
C THR A 54 -17.04 -6.73 -7.33
N ALA A 55 -16.78 -6.85 -8.63
CA ALA A 55 -15.42 -7.02 -9.13
C ALA A 55 -14.52 -5.86 -8.66
N GLY A 56 -13.24 -6.16 -8.44
CA GLY A 56 -12.25 -5.23 -7.91
C GLY A 56 -12.25 -5.06 -6.38
N ARG A 57 -13.21 -5.68 -5.68
CA ARG A 57 -13.20 -5.67 -4.22
C ARG A 57 -12.05 -6.54 -3.67
N LEU A 58 -11.20 -5.95 -2.83
CA LEU A 58 -10.21 -6.69 -2.07
C LEU A 58 -10.88 -7.61 -1.06
N ILE A 59 -10.50 -8.90 -1.09
CA ILE A 59 -11.05 -9.91 -0.19
C ILE A 59 -10.34 -9.81 1.17
N ARG A 60 -11.08 -9.33 2.19
CA ARG A 60 -10.66 -9.29 3.59
C ARG A 60 -11.50 -10.28 4.42
N PRO A 61 -11.27 -10.44 5.75
CA PRO A 61 -12.05 -11.38 6.55
C PRO A 61 -13.58 -11.19 6.46
N ALA A 62 -14.05 -9.94 6.32
CA ALA A 62 -15.48 -9.66 6.16
C ALA A 62 -16.03 -10.19 4.83
N GLU A 63 -15.35 -9.92 3.71
CA GLU A 63 -15.72 -10.44 2.39
C GLU A 63 -15.67 -11.98 2.36
N LEU A 64 -14.68 -12.61 3.02
CA LEU A 64 -14.62 -14.07 3.18
C LEU A 64 -15.86 -14.62 3.90
N GLY A 65 -16.24 -14.00 5.02
CA GLY A 65 -17.44 -14.39 5.78
C GLY A 65 -18.71 -14.25 4.96
N LEU A 66 -18.83 -13.19 4.16
CA LEU A 66 -19.97 -12.97 3.28
C LEU A 66 -20.08 -14.07 2.22
N MET A 67 -18.98 -14.40 1.53
CA MET A 67 -18.96 -15.47 0.53
C MET A 67 -19.33 -16.83 1.15
N ALA A 68 -18.76 -17.14 2.32
CA ALA A 68 -19.08 -18.37 3.05
C ALA A 68 -20.56 -18.46 3.46
N SER A 69 -21.16 -17.34 3.91
CA SER A 69 -22.57 -17.28 4.30
C SER A 69 -23.53 -17.58 3.13
N LEU A 70 -23.07 -17.35 1.90
CA LEU A 70 -23.80 -17.62 0.66
C LEU A 70 -23.53 -19.03 0.11
N GLY A 71 -22.68 -19.81 0.77
CA GLY A 71 -22.30 -21.14 0.31
C GLY A 71 -21.33 -21.13 -0.89
N CYS A 72 -20.68 -19.99 -1.17
CA CYS A 72 -19.68 -19.89 -2.23
C CYS A 72 -18.34 -20.50 -1.78
N ALA A 73 -18.03 -21.70 -2.27
CA ALA A 73 -16.78 -22.40 -1.95
C ALA A 73 -15.56 -21.85 -2.70
N GLU A 74 -15.76 -21.39 -3.94
CA GLU A 74 -14.72 -20.88 -4.82
C GLU A 74 -15.19 -19.59 -5.51
N VAL A 75 -14.26 -18.70 -5.79
CA VAL A 75 -14.50 -17.44 -6.52
C VAL A 75 -13.37 -17.16 -7.49
N SER A 76 -13.70 -16.52 -8.61
CA SER A 76 -12.71 -16.02 -9.56
C SER A 76 -12.03 -14.77 -9.02
N VAL A 77 -10.70 -14.75 -9.04
CA VAL A 77 -9.87 -13.63 -8.59
C VAL A 77 -8.82 -13.29 -9.64
N TYR A 78 -8.29 -12.07 -9.58
CA TYR A 78 -7.08 -11.73 -10.33
C TYR A 78 -5.90 -12.57 -9.82
N ARG A 79 -5.02 -12.99 -10.73
CA ARG A 79 -3.75 -13.59 -10.35
C ARG A 79 -2.92 -12.59 -9.55
N ARG A 80 -1.99 -13.09 -8.73
CA ARG A 80 -1.02 -12.21 -8.06
C ARG A 80 -0.22 -11.41 -9.09
N LEU A 81 -0.02 -10.13 -8.78
CA LEU A 81 0.82 -9.24 -9.57
C LEU A 81 2.28 -9.67 -9.39
N ARG A 82 2.99 -9.88 -10.50
CA ARG A 82 4.37 -10.30 -10.46
C ARG A 82 5.30 -9.09 -10.52
N VAL A 83 6.18 -8.96 -9.55
CA VAL A 83 7.06 -7.81 -9.38
C VAL A 83 8.52 -8.26 -9.31
N ALA A 84 9.31 -7.89 -10.31
CA ALA A 84 10.75 -8.02 -10.28
C ALA A 84 11.38 -6.79 -9.63
N PHE A 85 12.41 -6.97 -8.81
CA PHE A 85 13.11 -5.86 -8.20
C PHE A 85 14.60 -6.14 -7.98
N PHE A 86 15.39 -5.08 -8.01
CA PHE A 86 16.83 -5.12 -7.74
C PHE A 86 17.37 -3.77 -7.28
N SER A 87 18.54 -3.81 -6.65
CA SER A 87 19.31 -2.61 -6.35
C SER A 87 20.45 -2.43 -7.35
N THR A 88 20.87 -1.19 -7.59
CA THR A 88 22.00 -0.88 -8.47
C THR A 88 22.98 0.04 -7.75
N GLY A 89 24.27 -0.24 -7.93
CA GLY A 89 25.37 0.48 -7.29
C GLY A 89 26.60 -0.42 -7.12
N ASP A 90 27.77 0.10 -7.48
CA ASP A 90 29.04 -0.61 -7.32
C ASP A 90 29.52 -0.66 -5.86
N GLU A 91 28.99 0.21 -5.00
CA GLU A 91 29.22 0.22 -3.56
C GLU A 91 28.38 -0.83 -2.81
N LEU A 92 27.38 -1.43 -3.46
CA LEU A 92 26.40 -2.28 -2.79
C LEU A 92 26.88 -3.72 -2.63
N CYS A 93 26.77 -4.23 -1.41
CA CYS A 93 27.09 -5.61 -1.06
C CYS A 93 25.85 -6.30 -0.45
N SER A 94 25.66 -7.58 -0.76
CA SER A 94 24.58 -8.39 -0.17
C SER A 94 24.93 -8.86 1.23
N ILE A 95 23.92 -9.07 2.08
CA ILE A 95 24.14 -9.62 3.42
C ILE A 95 24.74 -11.02 3.33
N GLY A 96 25.57 -11.38 4.31
CA GLY A 96 26.29 -12.66 4.35
C GLY A 96 27.68 -12.60 3.70
N THR A 97 27.99 -11.52 2.97
CA THR A 97 29.34 -11.26 2.46
C THR A 97 30.03 -10.19 3.32
N PRO A 98 31.32 -10.33 3.67
CA PRO A 98 32.08 -9.25 4.31
C PRO A 98 32.19 -8.03 3.39
N LEU A 99 32.05 -6.83 3.95
CA LEU A 99 32.23 -5.58 3.18
C LEU A 99 33.70 -5.39 2.79
N ALA A 100 33.92 -5.02 1.53
CA ALA A 100 35.18 -4.41 1.11
C ALA A 100 35.21 -2.92 1.50
N ASP A 101 36.38 -2.29 1.35
CA ASP A 101 36.53 -0.86 1.61
C ASP A 101 35.63 -0.03 0.68
N GLY A 102 34.88 0.92 1.26
CA GLY A 102 33.90 1.73 0.53
C GLY A 102 32.56 1.05 0.22
N GLU A 103 32.39 -0.25 0.52
CA GLU A 103 31.11 -0.93 0.34
C GLU A 103 30.12 -0.67 1.49
N VAL A 104 28.84 -0.74 1.17
CA VAL A 104 27.73 -0.72 2.13
C VAL A 104 26.76 -1.86 1.84
N TYR A 105 26.09 -2.35 2.88
CA TYR A 105 25.06 -3.36 2.69
C TYR A 105 23.83 -2.78 2.00
N ASP A 106 23.30 -3.52 1.03
CA ASP A 106 22.05 -3.20 0.32
C ASP A 106 20.84 -3.38 1.24
N SER A 107 20.45 -2.34 1.97
CA SER A 107 19.26 -2.37 2.83
C SER A 107 17.94 -2.22 2.05
N ASN A 108 17.99 -1.62 0.87
CA ASN A 108 16.79 -1.25 0.13
C ASN A 108 16.07 -2.47 -0.43
N ARG A 109 16.81 -3.44 -0.95
CA ARG A 109 16.26 -4.69 -1.47
C ARG A 109 15.45 -5.45 -0.41
N TYR A 110 15.98 -5.60 0.80
CA TYR A 110 15.22 -6.24 1.90
C TYR A 110 13.99 -5.43 2.34
N THR A 111 14.09 -4.11 2.28
CA THR A 111 12.95 -3.22 2.57
C THR A 111 11.85 -3.39 1.53
N LEU A 112 12.19 -3.40 0.24
CA LEU A 112 11.27 -3.65 -0.87
C LEU A 112 10.65 -5.05 -0.79
N PHE A 113 11.46 -6.07 -0.51
CA PHE A 113 10.99 -7.44 -0.30
C PHE A 113 9.88 -7.50 0.74
N GLY A 114 10.08 -6.87 1.92
CA GLY A 114 9.09 -6.82 2.99
C GLY A 114 7.82 -6.08 2.58
N MET A 115 7.93 -4.92 1.93
CA MET A 115 6.77 -4.14 1.48
C MET A 115 5.96 -4.87 0.40
N LEU A 116 6.62 -5.50 -0.58
CA LEU A 116 5.97 -6.26 -1.64
C LEU A 116 5.31 -7.54 -1.11
N THR A 117 5.95 -8.22 -0.14
CA THR A 117 5.40 -9.43 0.48
C THR A 117 4.12 -9.10 1.24
N ARG A 118 4.09 -7.97 1.96
CA ARG A 118 2.88 -7.49 2.65
C ARG A 118 1.73 -7.17 1.70
N LEU A 119 2.03 -6.76 0.46
CA LEU A 119 1.01 -6.53 -0.57
C LEU A 119 0.54 -7.83 -1.26
N GLY A 120 1.15 -8.98 -0.97
CA GLY A 120 0.77 -10.26 -1.56
C GLY A 120 1.23 -10.44 -3.02
N CYS A 121 2.24 -9.68 -3.45
CA CYS A 121 2.84 -9.83 -4.79
C CYS A 121 3.53 -11.19 -4.96
N ASP A 122 3.62 -11.66 -6.22
CA ASP A 122 4.57 -12.69 -6.63
C ASP A 122 5.92 -12.02 -6.94
N ILE A 123 6.96 -12.32 -6.18
CA ILE A 123 8.16 -11.47 -6.10
C ILE A 123 9.37 -12.16 -6.74
N LEU A 124 10.05 -11.46 -7.64
CA LEU A 124 11.31 -11.87 -8.25
C LEU A 124 12.46 -10.95 -7.79
N ASP A 125 13.27 -11.43 -6.86
CA ASP A 125 14.47 -10.73 -6.38
C ASP A 125 15.66 -11.00 -7.32
N LEU A 126 16.11 -9.98 -8.05
CA LEU A 126 17.24 -10.09 -8.98
C LEU A 126 18.58 -9.64 -8.37
N GLY A 127 18.61 -9.37 -7.06
CA GLY A 127 19.83 -9.08 -6.32
C GLY A 127 20.37 -7.66 -6.52
N VAL A 128 21.70 -7.54 -6.47
CA VAL A 128 22.43 -6.30 -6.73
C VAL A 128 23.00 -6.37 -8.15
N VAL A 129 22.65 -5.39 -8.97
CA VAL A 129 23.14 -5.21 -10.32
C VAL A 129 24.24 -4.16 -10.31
N ARG A 130 25.40 -4.46 -10.91
CA ARG A 130 26.53 -3.52 -11.00
C ARG A 130 26.22 -2.42 -12.01
N ASP A 131 26.83 -1.25 -11.83
CA ASP A 131 26.60 -0.06 -12.68
C ASP A 131 27.36 -0.17 -14.03
N GLN A 132 27.22 -1.32 -14.70
CA GLN A 132 27.80 -1.61 -16.00
C GLN A 132 26.68 -1.64 -17.06
N PRO A 133 26.75 -0.83 -18.13
CA PRO A 133 25.66 -0.65 -19.07
C PRO A 133 25.07 -1.96 -19.63
N ALA A 134 25.93 -2.90 -20.05
CA ALA A 134 25.49 -4.17 -20.63
C ALA A 134 24.80 -5.10 -19.60
N ILE A 135 25.28 -5.10 -18.35
CA ILE A 135 24.69 -5.90 -17.26
C ILE A 135 23.33 -5.30 -16.88
N LEU A 136 23.27 -3.97 -16.74
CA LEU A 136 22.06 -3.26 -16.38
C LEU A 136 20.98 -3.42 -17.47
N GLU A 137 21.36 -3.30 -18.75
CA GLU A 137 20.44 -3.55 -19.87
C GLU A 137 19.87 -4.97 -19.82
N ALA A 138 20.73 -5.98 -19.65
CA ALA A 138 20.29 -7.36 -19.57
C ALA A 138 19.33 -7.57 -18.39
N ALA A 139 19.65 -7.03 -17.21
CA ALA A 139 18.80 -7.12 -16.03
C ALA A 139 17.42 -6.50 -16.26
N PHE A 140 17.34 -5.31 -16.87
CA PHE A 140 16.05 -4.70 -17.18
C PHE A 140 15.22 -5.51 -18.18
N ARG A 141 15.83 -6.01 -19.26
CA ARG A 141 15.12 -6.81 -20.27
C ARG A 141 14.64 -8.14 -19.71
N ASP A 142 15.45 -8.79 -18.88
CA ASP A 142 15.10 -10.06 -18.24
C ASP A 142 14.00 -9.85 -17.18
N ALA A 143 14.08 -8.76 -16.40
CA ALA A 143 13.03 -8.37 -15.46
C ALA A 143 11.70 -8.10 -16.17
N ALA A 144 11.73 -7.31 -17.24
CA ALA A 144 10.53 -6.95 -18.00
C ALA A 144 9.90 -8.13 -18.75
N ALA A 145 10.70 -9.13 -19.14
CA ALA A 145 10.18 -10.37 -19.73
C ALA A 145 9.55 -11.30 -18.69
N ALA A 146 9.97 -11.20 -17.43
CA ALA A 146 9.57 -12.13 -16.37
C ALA A 146 8.45 -11.60 -15.47
N ALA A 147 8.20 -10.29 -15.43
CA ALA A 147 7.31 -9.63 -14.47
C ALA A 147 6.40 -8.56 -15.10
N ASP A 148 5.31 -8.22 -14.39
CA ASP A 148 4.39 -7.14 -14.78
C ASP A 148 4.94 -5.77 -14.37
N VAL A 149 5.74 -5.74 -13.31
CA VAL A 149 6.34 -4.54 -12.73
C VAL A 149 7.81 -4.80 -12.43
N VAL A 150 8.65 -3.82 -12.74
CA VAL A 150 10.06 -3.76 -12.38
C VAL A 150 10.28 -2.59 -11.42
N ILE A 151 10.86 -2.85 -10.25
CA ILE A 151 11.21 -1.81 -9.26
C ILE A 151 12.71 -1.79 -9.06
N THR A 152 13.35 -0.63 -9.22
CA THR A 152 14.77 -0.46 -8.92
C THR A 152 14.99 0.49 -7.76
N SER A 153 16.07 0.28 -7.02
CA SER A 153 16.57 1.26 -6.03
C SER A 153 18.03 1.57 -6.28
N GLY A 154 18.41 2.84 -6.19
CA GLY A 154 19.75 3.29 -6.62
C GLY A 154 19.81 3.57 -8.13
N GLY A 155 20.88 4.22 -8.61
CA GLY A 155 21.16 4.45 -10.05
C GLY A 155 20.21 5.37 -10.84
N VAL A 156 19.05 5.75 -10.30
CA VAL A 156 18.09 6.67 -10.98
C VAL A 156 18.36 8.14 -10.65
N SER A 157 19.49 8.44 -10.02
CA SER A 157 19.88 9.81 -9.70
C SER A 157 20.27 10.56 -10.96
N VAL A 158 19.69 11.76 -11.13
CA VAL A 158 19.89 12.68 -12.26
C VAL A 158 21.33 13.20 -12.44
N GLY A 159 22.29 12.77 -11.61
CA GLY A 159 23.58 13.43 -11.44
C GLY A 159 24.83 12.70 -11.95
N GLU A 160 24.89 11.36 -11.95
CA GLU A 160 26.21 10.69 -12.08
C GLU A 160 26.26 9.47 -13.02
N ALA A 161 25.13 8.92 -13.46
CA ALA A 161 25.11 7.81 -14.41
C ALA A 161 24.52 8.27 -15.76
N ASP A 162 25.33 8.96 -16.57
CA ASP A 162 24.95 9.46 -17.91
C ASP A 162 24.38 8.38 -18.85
N PHE A 163 24.60 7.09 -18.54
CA PHE A 163 24.16 5.96 -19.35
C PHE A 163 22.73 5.45 -19.04
N VAL A 164 22.15 5.73 -17.86
CA VAL A 164 20.83 5.19 -17.50
C VAL A 164 19.71 5.82 -18.33
N LYS A 165 19.78 7.12 -18.61
CA LYS A 165 18.74 7.79 -19.44
C LYS A 165 18.73 7.30 -20.90
N PRO A 166 19.88 7.23 -21.61
CA PRO A 166 19.95 6.60 -22.92
C PRO A 166 19.45 5.16 -22.91
N LEU A 167 19.85 4.37 -21.90
CA LEU A 167 19.40 2.99 -21.76
C LEU A 167 17.87 2.91 -21.60
N MET A 168 17.28 3.73 -20.72
CA MET A 168 15.83 3.75 -20.55
C MET A 168 15.09 4.14 -21.84
N ALA A 169 15.61 5.12 -22.59
CA ALA A 169 15.05 5.51 -23.88
C ALA A 169 15.13 4.41 -24.95
N GLN A 170 16.10 3.50 -24.84
CA GLN A 170 16.19 2.30 -25.70
C GLN A 170 15.26 1.17 -25.26
N LEU A 171 14.96 1.09 -23.96
CA LEU A 171 14.13 0.03 -23.39
C LEU A 171 12.64 0.34 -23.41
N GLY A 172 12.26 1.62 -23.49
CA GLY A 172 10.88 2.05 -23.61
C GLY A 172 10.67 3.52 -23.25
N GLU A 173 9.46 3.83 -22.78
CA GLU A 173 9.05 5.20 -22.47
C GLU A 173 9.14 5.43 -20.97
N VAL A 174 10.20 6.10 -20.53
CA VAL A 174 10.47 6.36 -19.11
C VAL A 174 10.59 7.86 -18.84
N LEU A 175 9.73 8.34 -17.94
CA LEU A 175 9.73 9.71 -17.44
C LEU A 175 10.60 9.81 -16.20
N PHE A 176 11.44 10.84 -16.15
CA PHE A 176 12.27 11.16 -14.98
C PHE A 176 11.71 12.39 -14.27
N TRP A 177 11.10 12.18 -13.11
CA TRP A 177 10.44 13.23 -12.34
C TRP A 177 11.36 13.83 -11.28
N LYS A 178 11.17 15.14 -11.05
CA LYS A 178 11.69 15.86 -9.89
C LYS A 178 10.51 16.26 -9.02
N ILE A 179 10.06 15.34 -8.19
CA ILE A 179 8.88 15.49 -7.35
C ILE A 179 9.17 16.54 -6.27
N ALA A 180 8.23 17.45 -6.06
CA ALA A 180 8.30 18.48 -5.02
C ALA A 180 7.99 17.89 -3.63
N MET A 181 8.80 16.93 -3.21
CA MET A 181 8.68 16.23 -1.94
C MET A 181 10.04 16.04 -1.25
N LYS A 182 10.01 15.68 0.04
CA LYS A 182 11.19 15.31 0.79
C LYS A 182 10.85 14.28 1.88
N PRO A 183 11.61 13.17 1.98
CA PRO A 183 12.58 12.68 0.99
C PRO A 183 11.86 12.16 -0.28
N GLY A 184 12.61 11.79 -1.33
CA GLY A 184 12.02 11.18 -2.54
C GLY A 184 11.93 12.07 -3.78
N ARG A 185 12.81 13.07 -3.93
CA ARG A 185 12.76 14.02 -5.06
C ARG A 185 12.92 13.36 -6.44
N PRO A 186 13.97 12.56 -6.72
CA PRO A 186 14.11 11.91 -8.02
C PRO A 186 13.28 10.61 -8.06
N MET A 187 12.55 10.40 -9.13
CA MET A 187 11.86 9.13 -9.40
C MET A 187 11.78 8.91 -10.90
N ALA A 188 11.93 7.68 -11.36
CA ALA A 188 11.58 7.31 -12.73
C ALA A 188 10.29 6.48 -12.74
N PHE A 189 9.48 6.69 -13.77
CA PHE A 189 8.27 5.92 -14.01
C PHE A 189 8.04 5.75 -15.51
N GLY A 190 7.64 4.57 -15.94
CA GLY A 190 7.42 4.32 -17.36
C GLY A 190 7.08 2.88 -17.69
N ARG A 191 7.16 2.56 -18.98
CA ARG A 191 7.02 1.18 -19.49
C ARG A 191 8.30 0.77 -20.20
N ILE A 192 8.74 -0.46 -19.94
CA ILE A 192 9.92 -1.07 -20.57
C ILE A 192 9.56 -2.42 -21.19
N ALA A 193 10.13 -2.72 -22.35
CA ALA A 193 9.82 -3.93 -23.10
C ALA A 193 10.75 -5.10 -22.75
N GLY A 194 10.21 -6.33 -22.71
CA GLY A 194 10.97 -7.56 -22.47
C GLY A 194 11.81 -8.02 -23.69
N ARG A 195 12.69 -9.03 -23.48
CA ARG A 195 13.41 -9.69 -24.58
C ARG A 195 12.44 -10.30 -25.60
N GLY A 196 12.62 -10.02 -26.89
CA GLY A 196 11.88 -10.64 -27.99
C GLY A 196 10.78 -9.76 -28.63
N THR A 197 10.51 -8.57 -28.08
CA THR A 197 9.51 -7.63 -28.59
C THR A 197 10.03 -6.76 -29.74
N GLY A 198 10.62 -7.41 -30.74
CA GLY A 198 10.89 -6.77 -32.02
C GLY A 198 9.58 -6.55 -32.79
N GLY A 199 8.83 -5.50 -32.46
CA GLY A 199 7.96 -4.83 -33.44
C GLY A 199 6.49 -5.29 -33.58
N SER A 200 5.83 -5.81 -32.55
CA SER A 200 4.36 -5.90 -32.53
C SER A 200 3.77 -4.95 -31.49
N ALA A 201 3.34 -3.78 -31.96
CA ALA A 201 2.42 -2.92 -31.23
C ALA A 201 1.08 -3.65 -31.01
N GLY A 202 0.59 -3.65 -29.78
CA GLY A 202 -0.79 -4.01 -29.44
C GLY A 202 -1.80 -3.00 -30.02
N GLU A 203 -3.08 -3.22 -29.73
CA GLU A 203 -4.21 -2.55 -30.39
C GLU A 203 -4.21 -1.01 -30.27
N GLU A 204 -3.33 -0.41 -29.45
CA GLU A 204 -3.19 1.04 -29.27
C GLU A 204 -1.75 1.57 -29.44
N GLY A 205 -0.85 0.81 -30.07
CA GLY A 205 0.57 1.22 -30.19
C GLY A 205 1.45 0.79 -29.01
N GLU A 206 0.85 0.19 -27.97
CA GLU A 206 1.57 -0.27 -26.78
C GLU A 206 2.26 -1.62 -27.00
N PRO A 207 3.50 -1.85 -26.56
CA PRO A 207 4.12 -3.17 -26.66
C PRO A 207 3.32 -4.19 -25.84
N ALA A 208 2.91 -5.30 -26.49
CA ALA A 208 2.09 -6.35 -25.87
C ALA A 208 2.78 -7.00 -24.65
N ASP A 209 4.11 -7.03 -24.61
CA ASP A 209 4.93 -7.55 -23.51
C ASP A 209 5.83 -6.45 -22.90
N ALA A 210 5.19 -5.47 -22.24
CA ALA A 210 5.89 -4.41 -21.51
C ALA A 210 5.52 -4.40 -20.03
N ALA A 211 6.54 -4.21 -19.18
CA ALA A 211 6.41 -4.10 -17.74
C ALA A 211 6.42 -2.62 -17.30
N TRP A 212 5.71 -2.32 -16.21
CA TRP A 212 5.79 -1.00 -15.57
C TRP A 212 7.10 -0.86 -14.80
N LEU A 213 7.83 0.22 -15.02
CA LEU A 213 9.07 0.52 -14.31
C LEU A 213 8.83 1.57 -13.22
N PHE A 214 9.29 1.31 -12.00
CA PHE A 214 9.44 2.29 -10.93
C PHE A 214 10.90 2.38 -10.51
N GLY A 215 11.55 3.48 -10.87
CA GLY A 215 12.92 3.79 -10.47
C GLY A 215 12.95 4.64 -9.21
N LEU A 216 13.29 4.03 -8.08
CA LEU A 216 13.28 4.68 -6.76
C LEU A 216 14.65 5.31 -6.41
N PRO A 217 14.68 6.32 -5.52
CA PRO A 217 15.93 6.89 -5.03
C PRO A 217 16.84 5.85 -4.36
N GLY A 218 18.15 6.11 -4.25
CA GLY A 218 19.08 5.21 -3.54
C GLY A 218 19.02 5.29 -2.01
N ASN A 219 18.50 6.40 -1.46
CA ASN A 219 18.46 6.59 -0.01
C ASN A 219 17.33 5.77 0.64
N PRO A 220 17.59 4.97 1.69
CA PRO A 220 16.61 4.03 2.25
C PRO A 220 15.27 4.64 2.68
N VAL A 221 15.30 5.78 3.37
CA VAL A 221 14.06 6.46 3.78
C VAL A 221 13.31 6.99 2.56
N ALA A 222 14.04 7.45 1.55
CA ALA A 222 13.44 7.96 0.31
C ALA A 222 12.72 6.83 -0.45
N VAL A 223 13.32 5.63 -0.54
CA VAL A 223 12.69 4.43 -1.13
C VAL A 223 11.34 4.14 -0.48
N MET A 224 11.31 4.03 0.85
CA MET A 224 10.08 3.71 1.58
C MET A 224 9.00 4.78 1.40
N VAL A 225 9.38 6.06 1.45
CA VAL A 225 8.43 7.15 1.23
C VAL A 225 7.91 7.12 -0.21
N THR A 226 8.76 7.03 -1.23
CA THR A 226 8.30 6.97 -2.63
C THR A 226 7.45 5.74 -2.92
N PHE A 227 7.77 4.61 -2.28
CA PHE A 227 6.96 3.41 -2.38
C PHE A 227 5.56 3.64 -1.80
N GLN A 228 5.46 4.17 -0.57
CA GLN A 228 4.19 4.36 0.11
C GLN A 228 3.30 5.43 -0.55
N GLN A 229 3.90 6.45 -1.19
CA GLN A 229 3.17 7.58 -1.77
C GLN A 229 2.78 7.37 -3.24
N PHE A 230 3.49 6.52 -3.98
CA PHE A 230 3.24 6.33 -5.42
C PHE A 230 3.11 4.87 -5.82
N VAL A 231 4.10 4.04 -5.46
CA VAL A 231 4.17 2.65 -5.95
C VAL A 231 3.00 1.83 -5.39
N ARG A 232 2.72 1.92 -4.08
CA ARG A 232 1.67 1.13 -3.43
C ARG A 232 0.33 1.21 -4.16
N ASP A 233 -0.15 2.42 -4.42
CA ASP A 233 -1.47 2.63 -5.02
C ASP A 233 -1.48 2.20 -6.49
N ALA A 234 -0.37 2.43 -7.21
CA ALA A 234 -0.22 1.90 -8.57
C ALA A 234 -0.27 0.36 -8.59
N LEU A 235 0.38 -0.32 -7.64
CA LEU A 235 0.29 -1.78 -7.53
C LEU A 235 -1.13 -2.25 -7.23
N TYR A 236 -1.88 -1.56 -6.35
CA TYR A 236 -3.28 -1.89 -6.11
C TYR A 236 -4.15 -1.75 -7.37
N VAL A 237 -3.95 -0.69 -8.16
CA VAL A 237 -4.64 -0.52 -9.45
C VAL A 237 -4.30 -1.68 -10.39
N LEU A 238 -3.03 -2.06 -10.51
CA LEU A 238 -2.59 -3.18 -11.35
C LEU A 238 -3.09 -4.55 -10.86
N MET A 239 -3.38 -4.67 -9.56
CA MET A 239 -4.06 -5.83 -8.97
C MET A 239 -5.58 -5.83 -9.19
N GLY A 240 -6.12 -4.80 -9.84
CA GLY A 240 -7.55 -4.64 -10.11
C GLY A 240 -8.36 -4.10 -8.93
N ALA A 241 -7.73 -3.52 -7.90
CA ALA A 241 -8.44 -3.02 -6.73
C ALA A 241 -9.26 -1.76 -7.04
N ASP A 242 -10.56 -1.82 -6.77
CA ASP A 242 -11.49 -0.68 -6.88
C ASP A 242 -12.52 -0.69 -5.72
N PRO A 243 -12.50 0.31 -4.82
CA PRO A 243 -11.52 1.39 -4.75
C PRO A 243 -10.17 0.90 -4.22
N VAL A 244 -9.10 1.61 -4.61
CA VAL A 244 -7.79 1.48 -3.96
C VAL A 244 -7.91 1.79 -2.46
N PRO A 245 -7.28 1.00 -1.56
CA PRO A 245 -7.30 1.28 -0.13
C PRO A 245 -6.81 2.69 0.20
N VAL A 246 -7.69 3.47 0.82
CA VAL A 246 -7.34 4.82 1.29
C VAL A 246 -6.43 4.72 2.49
N VAL A 247 -5.37 5.54 2.51
CA VAL A 247 -4.57 5.76 3.72
C VAL A 247 -5.01 7.07 4.38
N PRO A 248 -5.70 7.00 5.53
CA PRO A 248 -6.24 8.19 6.17
C PRO A 248 -5.12 9.04 6.77
N LEU A 249 -5.34 10.35 6.73
CA LEU A 249 -4.58 11.31 7.52
C LEU A 249 -5.32 11.61 8.81
N LEU A 250 -4.60 11.57 9.93
CA LEU A 250 -5.12 11.87 11.26
C LEU A 250 -4.53 13.20 11.75
N PRO A 251 -5.33 14.12 12.29
CA PRO A 251 -4.79 15.31 12.92
C PRO A 251 -4.12 14.95 14.25
N ALA A 252 -2.93 15.50 14.49
CA ALA A 252 -2.22 15.37 15.76
C ALA A 252 -1.56 16.69 16.15
N VAL A 253 -1.49 16.94 17.46
CA VAL A 253 -0.77 18.11 18.00
C VAL A 253 0.72 17.78 18.07
N THR A 254 1.57 18.61 17.44
CA THR A 254 3.00 18.39 17.54
C THR A 254 3.55 18.84 18.89
N THR A 255 4.45 18.06 19.49
CA THR A 255 5.11 18.39 20.76
C THR A 255 6.51 18.96 20.57
N VAL A 256 6.98 19.09 19.32
CA VAL A 256 8.33 19.56 18.99
C VAL A 256 8.25 20.50 17.79
N ALA A 257 8.93 21.64 17.87
CA ALA A 257 9.03 22.55 16.74
C ALA A 257 9.80 21.91 15.58
N MET A 258 9.31 22.07 14.35
CA MET A 258 9.92 21.46 13.16
C MET A 258 10.33 22.53 12.15
N LYS A 259 11.56 22.40 11.65
CA LYS A 259 12.04 23.20 10.52
C LYS A 259 11.43 22.67 9.24
N LYS A 260 10.73 23.55 8.52
CA LYS A 260 10.11 23.28 7.23
C LYS A 260 10.14 24.57 6.41
N ALA A 261 10.44 24.43 5.12
CA ALA A 261 10.36 25.50 4.15
C ALA A 261 9.26 25.19 3.13
N PRO A 262 8.51 26.20 2.64
CA PRO A 262 7.53 26.01 1.56
C PRO A 262 8.15 25.46 0.26
N GLY A 263 7.31 24.92 -0.62
CA GLY A 263 7.68 24.46 -1.96
C GLY A 263 7.97 22.96 -2.07
N ARG A 264 7.88 22.20 -0.97
CA ARG A 264 7.95 20.73 -0.97
C ARG A 264 7.08 20.16 0.14
N SER A 265 6.32 19.12 -0.17
CA SER A 265 5.68 18.31 0.87
C SER A 265 6.74 17.49 1.61
N GLU A 266 6.75 17.51 2.94
CA GLU A 266 7.70 16.71 3.71
C GLU A 266 7.00 15.55 4.42
N PHE A 267 7.56 14.35 4.25
CA PHE A 267 7.16 13.16 4.97
C PHE A 267 8.22 12.92 6.05
N GLN A 268 8.05 13.61 7.19
CA GLN A 268 8.94 13.44 8.34
C GLN A 268 8.53 12.19 9.11
N ARG A 269 9.48 11.44 9.68
CA ARG A 269 9.18 10.26 10.49
C ARG A 269 8.79 10.70 11.89
N GLY A 270 7.67 10.21 12.39
CA GLY A 270 7.09 10.59 13.66
C GLY A 270 6.79 9.43 14.58
N VAL A 271 6.72 9.73 15.87
CA VAL A 271 6.16 8.87 16.91
C VAL A 271 4.86 9.51 17.37
N LEU A 272 3.75 8.92 16.96
CA LEU A 272 2.40 9.25 17.39
C LEU A 272 2.09 8.51 18.69
N ALA A 273 1.52 9.22 19.64
CA ALA A 273 1.01 8.66 20.89
C ALA A 273 -0.30 9.36 21.28
N TYR A 274 -1.19 8.64 21.97
CA TYR A 274 -2.37 9.23 22.58
C TYR A 274 -2.05 9.61 24.02
N ALA A 275 -2.19 10.89 24.36
CA ALA A 275 -1.91 11.42 25.70
C ALA A 275 -2.77 12.66 25.99
N ASP A 276 -3.19 12.81 27.25
CA ASP A 276 -4.05 13.91 27.71
C ASP A 276 -5.34 14.10 26.88
N GLY A 277 -5.94 12.99 26.44
CA GLY A 277 -7.18 13.01 25.67
C GLY A 277 -7.03 13.39 24.19
N GLN A 278 -5.80 13.53 23.66
CA GLN A 278 -5.57 13.87 22.26
C GLN A 278 -4.37 13.15 21.65
N TRP A 279 -4.36 13.06 20.32
CA TRP A 279 -3.22 12.56 19.57
C TRP A 279 -2.09 13.59 19.55
N ARG A 280 -0.88 13.15 19.93
CA ARG A 280 0.33 13.96 19.95
C ARG A 280 1.43 13.30 19.12
N VAL A 281 2.19 14.10 18.39
CA VAL A 281 3.27 13.59 17.53
C VAL A 281 4.58 14.35 17.72
N ARG A 282 5.69 13.62 17.68
CA ARG A 282 7.05 14.18 17.64
C ARG A 282 7.87 13.53 16.54
N PRO A 283 8.89 14.20 15.98
CA PRO A 283 9.85 13.57 15.09
C PRO A 283 10.57 12.39 15.75
N ALA A 284 10.79 11.32 14.97
CA ALA A 284 11.57 10.14 15.36
C ALA A 284 13.08 10.39 15.17
N GLY A 285 13.62 11.38 15.87
CA GLY A 285 15.04 11.74 15.80
C GLY A 285 15.43 12.40 14.48
N ALA A 286 16.61 12.05 13.95
CA ALA A 286 17.17 12.68 12.74
C ALA A 286 16.33 12.36 11.48
N GLN A 287 16.07 13.39 10.67
CA GLN A 287 15.14 13.35 9.53
C GLN A 287 15.86 13.24 8.16
N GLY A 288 17.14 12.84 8.16
CA GLY A 288 17.93 12.66 6.94
C GLY A 288 17.46 11.44 6.13
N SER A 289 17.55 11.52 4.80
CA SER A 289 17.05 10.46 3.91
C SER A 289 17.84 9.15 3.98
N GLY A 290 19.09 9.19 4.45
CA GLY A 290 19.91 8.00 4.69
C GLY A 290 19.71 7.37 6.07
N VAL A 291 18.96 8.00 6.98
CA VAL A 291 18.86 7.57 8.38
C VAL A 291 17.76 6.52 8.55
N LEU A 292 18.02 5.28 8.13
CA LEU A 292 17.04 4.20 8.15
C LEU A 292 16.47 3.91 9.56
N ARG A 293 17.28 4.09 10.61
CA ARG A 293 16.82 3.95 12.01
C ARG A 293 15.56 4.77 12.31
N SER A 294 15.44 5.97 11.71
CA SER A 294 14.26 6.82 11.92
C SER A 294 12.96 6.20 11.38
N MET A 295 13.02 5.29 10.41
CA MET A 295 11.86 4.53 9.95
C MET A 295 11.50 3.41 10.93
N SER A 296 12.49 2.76 11.54
CA SER A 296 12.25 1.71 12.54
C SER A 296 11.72 2.26 13.86
N ASP A 297 12.20 3.42 14.29
CA ASP A 297 11.79 4.06 15.56
C ASP A 297 10.45 4.82 15.42
N ALA A 298 9.94 5.00 14.21
CA ALA A 298 8.69 5.71 13.92
C ALA A 298 7.49 4.77 13.73
N ASN A 299 6.30 5.31 13.94
CA ASN A 299 5.03 4.62 13.69
C ASN A 299 4.11 5.41 12.73
N CYS A 300 4.57 6.55 12.21
CA CYS A 300 3.84 7.38 11.26
C CYS A 300 4.79 8.28 10.45
N PHE A 301 4.29 8.80 9.33
CA PHE A 301 4.78 10.03 8.75
C PHE A 301 4.03 11.22 9.34
N ILE A 302 4.74 12.26 9.74
CA ILE A 302 4.22 13.61 9.88
C ILE A 302 4.23 14.22 8.48
N VAL A 303 3.05 14.47 7.93
CA VAL A 303 2.86 15.01 6.58
C VAL A 303 2.78 16.52 6.68
N LEU A 304 3.87 17.19 6.31
CA LEU A 304 3.94 18.65 6.26
C LEU A 304 3.61 19.13 4.85
N GLU A 305 2.61 20.00 4.76
CA GLU A 305 1.99 20.45 3.53
C GLU A 305 2.95 21.24 2.64
N HIS A 306 2.68 21.25 1.34
CA HIS A 306 3.56 21.84 0.32
C HIS A 306 3.96 23.29 0.67
N ASP A 307 2.96 24.13 0.97
CA ASP A 307 3.13 25.55 1.24
C ASP A 307 3.45 25.88 2.70
N ARG A 308 3.49 24.88 3.58
CA ARG A 308 3.71 25.11 5.00
C ARG A 308 5.13 25.61 5.28
N GLY A 309 5.23 26.60 6.17
CA GLY A 309 6.48 27.09 6.74
C GLY A 309 6.90 26.31 8.00
N GLN A 310 7.59 26.98 8.92
CA GLN A 310 7.97 26.36 10.19
C GLN A 310 6.75 25.90 11.00
N VAL A 311 6.93 24.86 11.80
CA VAL A 311 5.89 24.33 12.68
C VAL A 311 6.28 24.60 14.13
N ALA A 312 5.41 25.23 14.89
CA ALA A 312 5.60 25.50 16.32
C ALA A 312 5.10 24.33 17.18
N VAL A 313 5.58 24.25 18.42
CA VAL A 313 5.02 23.33 19.41
C VAL A 313 3.55 23.70 19.64
N GLY A 314 2.67 22.70 19.64
CA GLY A 314 1.22 22.90 19.80
C GLY A 314 0.45 23.01 18.49
N ASP A 315 1.13 23.17 17.35
CA ASP A 315 0.45 23.21 16.05
C ASP A 315 -0.19 21.87 15.71
N LEU A 316 -1.31 21.91 14.99
CA LEU A 316 -1.90 20.74 14.36
C LEU A 316 -1.13 20.38 13.07
N VAL A 317 -0.82 19.10 12.93
CA VAL A 317 -0.20 18.50 11.74
C VAL A 317 -1.00 17.27 11.33
N GLN A 318 -0.93 16.90 10.06
CA GLN A 318 -1.47 15.62 9.59
C GLN A 318 -0.44 14.52 9.82
N VAL A 319 -0.91 13.36 10.28
CA VAL A 319 -0.09 12.15 10.38
C VAL A 319 -0.68 11.04 9.54
N GLN A 320 0.20 10.33 8.84
CA GLN A 320 -0.10 9.13 8.10
C GLN A 320 0.49 7.96 8.86
N LEU A 321 -0.34 7.08 9.42
CA LEU A 321 0.15 5.91 10.16
C LEU A 321 0.98 5.00 9.24
N PHE A 322 2.03 4.41 9.79
CA PHE A 322 2.62 3.23 9.17
C PHE A 322 1.63 2.09 9.35
N ASP A 323 1.47 1.26 8.33
CA ASP A 323 0.46 0.21 8.33
C ASP A 323 0.64 -0.71 9.55
N GLY A 324 -0.25 -0.55 10.55
CA GLY A 324 -0.50 -1.53 11.59
C GLY A 324 -1.24 -2.74 11.00
N LEU A 325 -1.23 -3.87 11.71
CA LEU A 325 -1.87 -5.14 11.32
C LEU A 325 -3.14 -4.91 10.47
N ALA A 326 -3.00 -5.11 9.16
CA ALA A 326 -4.10 -5.18 8.22
C ALA A 326 -4.69 -6.58 8.23
#